data_AF-A0A1P8RDI2-F1
#
_entry.id   AF-A0A1P8RDI2-F1
#
_cell.length_a   1.000
_cell.length_b   1.000
_cell.length_c   1.000
_cell.angle_alpha   90.00
_cell.angle_beta   90.00
_cell.angle_gamma   90.00
#
_symmetry.space_group_name_H-M   'P 1'
#
loop_
_entity.id
_entity.type
_entity.pdbx_description
1 polymer ?
#
loop_
_entity_poly.entity_id
_entity_poly.type
_entity_poly.pdbx_seq_one_letter_code
_entity_poly.pdbx_strand_id
1 'polypeptide(L)'
;MAWHNCQTVSDIEQRCEFVDQLYEQIRTQGYQTQAEITIQTSYPRELTNEVLVDIGRNGQLLFINGQHRLAIAKILELETIPVTVMVRHTNWMETLAAEYQRGDVRTHPDVGHLEA
;
A
#
# COMPACT_ATOMS: atom_id res chain seq x y z
N MET A 1 -11.91 22.18 2.76
CA MET A 1 -11.59 20.99 3.60
C MET A 1 -10.31 21.31 4.35
N ALA A 2 -10.29 21.10 5.67
CA ALA A 2 -9.04 21.15 6.43
C ALA A 2 -8.26 19.84 6.20
N TRP A 3 -6.94 19.94 6.07
CA TRP A 3 -6.03 18.81 5.90
C TRP A 3 -6.29 17.74 6.98
N HIS A 4 -6.52 16.48 6.57
CA HIS A 4 -6.80 15.34 7.47
C HIS A 4 -7.89 15.55 8.53
N ASN A 5 -8.90 16.41 8.27
CA ASN A 5 -9.94 16.73 9.25
C ASN A 5 -9.40 17.39 10.54
N CYS A 6 -8.20 17.95 10.51
CA CYS A 6 -7.65 18.78 11.59
C CYS A 6 -8.52 20.04 11.74
N GLN A 7 -8.99 20.31 12.94
CA GLN A 7 -9.82 21.48 13.26
C GLN A 7 -9.05 22.54 14.06
N THR A 8 -7.92 22.14 14.66
CA THR A 8 -7.07 23.00 15.49
C THR A 8 -5.59 22.92 15.07
N VAL A 9 -4.78 23.88 15.53
CA VAL A 9 -3.31 23.83 15.35
C VAL A 9 -2.72 22.60 16.04
N SER A 10 -3.23 22.23 17.22
CA SER A 10 -2.77 21.04 17.93
C SER A 10 -3.04 19.75 17.14
N ASP A 11 -4.14 19.67 16.39
CA ASP A 11 -4.42 18.53 15.52
C ASP A 11 -3.36 18.41 14.40
N ILE A 12 -2.87 19.54 13.91
CA ILE A 12 -1.80 19.58 12.89
C ILE A 12 -0.49 19.11 13.52
N GLU A 13 -0.14 19.62 14.70
CA GLU A 13 1.08 19.24 15.43
C GLU A 13 1.11 17.74 15.72
N GLN A 14 0.02 17.19 16.29
CA GLN A 14 -0.10 15.76 16.57
C GLN A 14 0.05 14.91 15.29
N ARG A 15 -0.51 15.38 14.18
CA ARG A 15 -0.41 14.67 12.90
C ARG A 15 1.01 14.70 12.33
N CYS A 16 1.73 15.80 12.48
CA CYS A 16 3.15 15.90 12.11
C CYS A 16 4.01 14.98 12.98
N GLU A 17 3.84 15.02 14.30
CA GLU A 17 4.55 14.13 15.24
C GLU A 17 4.33 12.65 14.90
N PHE A 18 3.10 12.28 14.53
CA PHE A 18 2.82 10.92 14.06
C PHE A 18 3.60 10.56 12.79
N VAL A 19 3.75 11.47 11.83
CA VAL A 19 4.55 11.21 10.60
C VAL A 19 6.02 11.05 10.95
N ASP A 20 6.54 11.87 11.86
CA ASP A 20 7.94 11.81 12.29
C ASP A 20 8.24 10.49 13.01
N GLN A 21 7.34 10.04 13.90
CA GLN A 21 7.44 8.74 14.55
C GLN A 21 7.38 7.59 13.54
N LEU A 22 6.48 7.66 12.56
CA LEU A 22 6.38 6.66 11.49
C LEU A 22 7.67 6.60 10.65
N TYR A 23 8.27 7.74 10.35
CA TYR A 23 9.56 7.80 9.67
C TYR A 23 10.65 7.08 10.49
N GLU A 24 10.78 7.41 11.77
CA GLU A 24 11.80 6.80 12.63
C GLU A 24 11.59 5.28 12.78
N GLN A 25 10.34 4.82 12.87
CA GLN A 25 10.02 3.39 12.88
C GLN A 25 10.49 2.70 11.59
N ILE A 26 10.10 3.22 10.41
CA ILE A 26 10.49 2.61 9.13
C ILE A 26 12.01 2.67 8.93
N ARG A 27 12.65 3.76 9.35
CA ARG A 27 14.11 3.93 9.26
C ARG A 27 14.87 2.92 10.12
N THR A 28 14.37 2.62 11.31
CA THR A 28 15.10 1.77 12.28
C THR A 28 14.75 0.30 12.19
N GLN A 29 13.52 -0.03 11.78
CA GLN A 29 12.99 -1.39 11.78
C GLN A 29 12.68 -1.92 10.37
N GLY A 30 12.81 -1.09 9.34
CA GLY A 30 12.32 -1.38 8.00
C GLY A 30 10.82 -1.16 7.88
N TYR A 31 10.28 -1.37 6.68
CA TYR A 31 8.85 -1.23 6.43
C TYR A 31 8.11 -2.47 6.94
N GLN A 32 7.21 -2.28 7.90
CA GLN A 32 6.31 -3.33 8.39
C GLN A 32 4.88 -3.09 7.89
N THR A 33 4.25 -4.15 7.42
CA THR A 33 2.86 -4.14 6.97
C THR A 33 1.90 -3.95 8.13
N GLN A 34 0.71 -3.42 7.87
CA GLN A 34 -0.33 -3.35 8.89
C GLN A 34 -0.78 -4.74 9.41
N ALA A 35 -0.65 -5.77 8.59
CA ALA A 35 -0.97 -7.16 8.95
C ALA A 35 0.04 -7.74 9.97
N GLU A 36 1.32 -7.35 9.90
CA GLU A 36 2.35 -7.78 10.86
C GLU A 36 2.22 -7.07 12.21
N ILE A 37 1.64 -5.87 12.23
CA ILE A 37 1.56 -5.02 13.43
C ILE A 37 0.25 -5.24 14.21
N THR A 38 -0.85 -5.68 13.56
CA THR A 38 -2.19 -5.73 14.17
C THR A 38 -2.67 -7.16 14.41
N ILE A 39 -3.07 -7.49 15.65
CA ILE A 39 -3.63 -8.80 16.04
C ILE A 39 -5.17 -8.87 15.89
N GLN A 40 -5.87 -7.78 15.57
CA GLN A 40 -7.35 -7.72 15.63
C GLN A 40 -8.07 -7.14 14.38
N THR A 41 -8.52 -8.07 13.53
CA THR A 41 -9.91 -8.30 13.03
C THR A 41 -10.87 -7.12 12.78
N SER A 42 -10.44 -5.97 12.26
CA SER A 42 -11.40 -4.97 11.74
C SER A 42 -11.07 -4.47 10.33
N TYR A 43 -11.33 -5.32 9.35
CA TYR A 43 -11.56 -4.92 7.96
C TYR A 43 -12.64 -3.83 7.96
N PRO A 44 -12.35 -2.55 7.64
CA PRO A 44 -11.55 -2.04 6.51
C PRO A 44 -10.43 -1.03 6.86
N ARG A 45 -10.14 -0.78 8.14
CA ARG A 45 -9.22 0.30 8.57
C ARG A 45 -7.75 -0.02 8.23
N GLU A 46 -7.38 -1.29 8.29
CA GLU A 46 -6.03 -1.77 7.95
C GLU A 46 -5.66 -1.49 6.49
N LEU A 47 -6.62 -1.68 5.56
CA LEU A 47 -6.44 -1.38 4.14
C LEU A 47 -6.19 0.12 3.93
N THR A 48 -6.87 0.99 4.67
CA THR A 48 -6.74 2.45 4.52
C THR A 48 -5.42 3.01 5.07
N ASN A 49 -4.73 2.25 5.93
CA ASN A 49 -3.49 2.66 6.56
C ASN A 49 -2.23 2.17 5.84
N GLU A 50 -2.38 1.40 4.75
CA GLU A 50 -1.29 0.92 3.91
C GLU A 50 -1.14 1.76 2.62
N VAL A 51 -0.04 1.59 1.87
CA VAL A 51 0.02 2.13 0.51
C VAL A 51 -0.97 1.37 -0.38
N LEU A 52 -1.96 2.10 -0.91
CA LEU A 52 -3.03 1.55 -1.72
C LEU A 52 -2.75 1.78 -3.20
N VAL A 53 -2.93 0.71 -3.98
CA VAL A 53 -2.84 0.75 -5.45
C VAL A 53 -4.05 0.07 -6.09
N ASP A 54 -4.38 0.50 -7.29
CA ASP A 54 -5.26 -0.25 -8.20
C ASP A 54 -4.41 -0.87 -9.34
N ILE A 55 -4.92 -1.94 -9.93
CA ILE A 55 -4.33 -2.52 -11.14
C ILE A 55 -5.13 -2.07 -12.36
N GLY A 56 -4.48 -1.29 -13.21
CA GLY A 56 -5.09 -0.85 -14.46
C GLY A 56 -5.20 -1.96 -15.49
N ARG A 57 -5.93 -1.69 -16.58
CA ARG A 57 -6.22 -2.67 -17.65
C ARG A 57 -5.02 -3.41 -18.25
N ASN A 58 -3.81 -2.83 -18.18
CA ASN A 58 -2.59 -3.41 -18.73
C ASN A 58 -1.62 -3.90 -17.63
N GLY A 59 -2.07 -3.97 -16.38
CA GLY A 59 -1.25 -4.40 -15.24
C GLY A 59 -0.57 -3.27 -14.48
N GLN A 60 -0.55 -2.04 -14.99
CA GLN A 60 0.14 -0.95 -14.30
C GLN A 60 -0.43 -0.69 -12.90
N LEU A 61 0.46 -0.47 -11.93
CA LEU A 61 0.10 -0.05 -10.58
C LEU A 61 -0.32 1.42 -10.60
N LEU A 62 -1.52 1.72 -10.12
CA LEU A 62 -2.09 3.05 -10.02
C LEU A 62 -2.16 3.46 -8.56
N PHE A 63 -1.40 4.46 -8.15
CA PHE A 63 -1.38 4.93 -6.76
C PHE A 63 -2.72 5.57 -6.35
N ILE A 64 -3.25 5.16 -5.21
CA ILE A 64 -4.52 5.65 -4.66
C ILE A 64 -4.33 6.40 -3.34
N ASN A 65 -3.61 5.81 -2.38
CA ASN A 65 -3.43 6.39 -1.05
C ASN A 65 -2.13 5.90 -0.38
N GLY A 66 -1.78 6.49 0.77
CA GLY A 66 -0.57 6.17 1.52
C GLY A 66 0.59 7.12 1.25
N GLN A 67 0.28 8.38 0.91
CA GLN A 67 1.26 9.39 0.46
C GLN A 67 2.47 9.53 1.40
N HIS A 68 2.24 9.57 2.72
CA HIS A 68 3.31 9.70 3.70
C HIS A 68 4.21 8.47 3.74
N ARG A 69 3.64 7.26 3.74
CA ARG A 69 4.39 6.00 3.73
C ARG A 69 5.22 5.86 2.45
N LEU A 70 4.63 6.19 1.30
CA LEU A 70 5.33 6.19 0.02
C LEU A 70 6.46 7.24 -0.02
N ALA A 71 6.22 8.44 0.50
CA ALA A 71 7.24 9.48 0.58
C ALA A 71 8.41 9.07 1.50
N ILE A 72 8.11 8.54 2.69
CA ILE A 72 9.10 8.01 3.63
C ILE A 72 9.93 6.91 2.97
N ALA A 73 9.28 5.94 2.33
CA ALA A 73 9.96 4.85 1.63
C ALA A 73 10.92 5.36 0.55
N LYS A 74 10.52 6.39 -0.20
CA LYS A 74 11.39 7.04 -1.20
C LYS A 74 12.56 7.77 -0.56
N ILE A 75 12.34 8.50 0.53
CA ILE A 75 13.40 9.22 1.27
C ILE A 75 14.42 8.24 1.84
N LEU A 76 13.96 7.10 2.33
CA LEU A 76 14.79 6.03 2.89
C LEU A 76 15.35 5.07 1.81
N GLU A 77 15.09 5.35 0.53
CA GLU A 77 15.59 4.57 -0.61
C GLU A 77 15.27 3.07 -0.52
N LEU A 78 14.08 2.72 0.00
CA LEU A 78 13.65 1.34 0.06
C LEU A 78 13.42 0.80 -1.36
N GLU A 79 14.08 -0.31 -1.71
CA GLU A 79 13.98 -0.94 -3.03
C GLU A 79 12.55 -1.43 -3.32
N THR A 80 11.88 -2.00 -2.31
CA THR A 80 10.52 -2.51 -2.40
C THR A 80 9.73 -2.15 -1.16
N ILE A 81 8.43 -1.91 -1.34
CA ILE A 81 7.48 -1.71 -0.23
C ILE A 81 6.25 -2.59 -0.44
N PRO A 82 5.60 -3.03 0.64
CA PRO A 82 4.30 -3.66 0.54
C PRO A 82 3.25 -2.64 0.10
N VAL A 83 2.32 -3.12 -0.73
CA VAL A 83 1.16 -2.36 -1.17
C VAL A 83 -0.07 -3.24 -1.07
N THR A 84 -1.24 -2.64 -0.87
CA THR A 84 -2.50 -3.36 -0.93
C THR A 84 -3.24 -3.00 -2.22
N VAL A 85 -3.66 -4.01 -2.96
CA VAL A 85 -4.46 -3.86 -4.18
C VAL A 85 -5.94 -3.71 -3.81
N MET A 86 -6.53 -2.55 -4.08
CA MET A 86 -7.95 -2.30 -3.78
C MET A 86 -8.85 -2.84 -4.89
N VAL A 87 -8.58 -2.47 -6.14
CA VAL A 87 -9.35 -2.93 -7.30
C VAL A 87 -8.43 -3.41 -8.43
N ARG A 88 -8.89 -4.40 -9.18
CA ARG A 88 -8.29 -4.85 -10.44
C ARG A 88 -9.25 -4.59 -11.59
N HIS A 89 -8.74 -4.01 -12.67
CA HIS A 89 -9.53 -3.83 -13.88
C HIS A 89 -9.92 -5.19 -14.49
N THR A 90 -11.14 -5.32 -15.01
CA THR A 90 -11.67 -6.59 -15.56
C THR A 90 -10.80 -7.16 -16.67
N ASN A 91 -10.37 -6.34 -17.64
CA ASN A 91 -9.46 -6.79 -18.72
C ASN A 91 -8.11 -7.34 -18.21
N TRP A 92 -7.61 -6.83 -17.08
CA TRP A 92 -6.40 -7.38 -16.47
C TRP A 92 -6.68 -8.79 -15.92
N MET A 93 -7.82 -8.98 -15.26
CA MET A 93 -8.24 -10.29 -14.77
C MET A 93 -8.45 -11.31 -15.90
N GLU A 94 -9.02 -10.88 -17.03
CA GLU A 94 -9.15 -11.73 -18.23
C GLU A 94 -7.77 -12.14 -18.79
N THR A 95 -6.82 -11.20 -18.80
CA THR A 95 -5.43 -11.47 -19.20
C THR A 95 -4.80 -12.52 -18.28
N LEU A 96 -4.93 -12.36 -16.96
CA LEU A 96 -4.43 -13.33 -15.97
C LEU A 96 -5.07 -14.71 -16.13
N ALA A 97 -6.39 -14.76 -16.34
CA ALA A 97 -7.11 -16.03 -16.53
C ALA A 97 -6.62 -16.78 -17.79
N ALA A 98 -6.42 -16.07 -18.89
CA ALA A 98 -5.92 -16.65 -20.14
C ALA A 98 -4.46 -17.13 -20.02
N GLU A 99 -3.65 -16.49 -19.19
CA GLU A 99 -2.25 -16.86 -18.94
C GLU A 99 -2.15 -18.09 -18.03
N TYR A 100 -2.93 -18.12 -16.95
CA TYR A 100 -3.03 -19.29 -16.07
C TYR A 100 -3.42 -20.56 -16.85
N GLN A 101 -4.36 -20.44 -17.79
CA GLN A 101 -4.75 -21.56 -18.66
C GLN A 101 -3.64 -22.03 -19.61
N ARG A 102 -2.74 -21.13 -20.02
CA ARG A 102 -1.60 -21.44 -20.89
C ARG A 102 -0.40 -22.00 -20.14
N GLY A 103 -0.38 -21.89 -18.80
CA GLY A 103 0.79 -22.20 -17.98
C GLY A 103 1.88 -21.13 -18.07
N ASP A 104 1.57 -19.95 -18.59
CA ASP A 104 2.50 -18.81 -18.64
C ASP A 104 2.43 -18.06 -17.31
N VAL A 105 3.52 -18.06 -16.53
CA VAL A 105 3.61 -17.24 -15.31
C VAL A 105 4.24 -15.90 -15.65
N ARG A 106 3.46 -14.81 -15.62
CA ARG A 106 4.03 -13.46 -15.66
C ARG A 106 4.78 -13.16 -14.37
N THR A 107 5.92 -12.48 -14.50
CA THR A 107 6.66 -11.85 -13.41
C THR A 107 6.03 -10.52 -12.96
N HIS A 108 4.69 -10.47 -12.89
CA HIS A 108 3.99 -9.26 -12.48
C HIS A 108 3.79 -9.25 -10.94
N PRO A 109 4.00 -8.12 -10.24
CA PRO A 109 3.84 -8.05 -8.78
C PRO A 109 2.47 -8.51 -8.25
N ASP A 110 1.43 -8.39 -9.08
CA ASP A 110 0.06 -8.86 -8.75
C ASP A 110 -0.10 -10.39 -8.76
N VAL A 111 0.84 -11.14 -9.34
CA VAL A 111 0.76 -12.60 -9.55
C VAL A 111 1.67 -13.38 -8.59
N GLY A 112 2.73 -12.74 -8.08
CA GLY A 112 3.78 -13.38 -7.28
C GLY A 112 3.41 -13.80 -5.85
N HIS A 113 2.15 -13.62 -5.42
CA HIS A 113 1.69 -13.95 -4.07
C HIS A 113 0.64 -15.08 -4.03
N LEU A 114 0.36 -15.73 -5.17
CA LEU A 114 -0.65 -16.78 -5.28
C LEU A 114 -0.12 -18.19 -4.97
N GLU A 115 1.13 -18.32 -4.55
CA GLU A 115 1.68 -19.55 -3.99
C GLU A 115 1.85 -19.39 -2.47
N ALA A 116 0.83 -19.81 -1.72
CA ALA A 116 0.89 -20.12 -0.29
C ALA A 116 -0.09 -21.26 0.02
#